data_AF-A0A6N9PSA1-F1
#
_entry.id   AF-A0A6N9PSA1-F1
#
_cell.length_a   1.000
_cell.length_b   1.000
_cell.length_c   1.000
_cell.angle_alpha   90.00
_cell.angle_beta   90.00
_cell.angle_gamma   90.00
#
_symmetry.space_group_name_H-M   'P 1'
#
loop_
_entity.id
_entity.type
_entity.pdbx_description
1 polymer ?
#
loop_
_entity_poly.entity_id
_entity_poly.type
_entity_poly.pdbx_seq_one_letter_code
_entity_poly.pdbx_strand_id
1 'polypeptide(L)'
;MDIVILDLEWNAAYSRRLRGYINEIIEFGAVKCGPDLKARSVFSCFVKPQVGKHISSTISSLTSITDENLEEGLSFMQAAARFKRWAGDCVLMTWGTSDILTLIENCRYFSGREEVPFLSHYVDLQRYAQVQMGWGTSTQVGLSRAAELLELDVSGMEHHRAKDDSLMTLEILKQVYDEKAIAPFVDICDREFYRRMTFKTSYVCDLGSPLIEAGHLRFSCPKCGGEAKRVTRWNLKNKSFRAEFACKSCGHPFGGRLIIKQKYEGLSVNKKTFPLPEIQEPRKAVPGLLGNMRLEMPEGVGLLRFPAFDSLPVVNHCFSTRVGGVSKGEFASMNLGTNRGDPNENVAENFRLFCRAAGFEAESLVAGAQDHHVNIRQVGLPERGIGIWREKDMESIDGLCTDVPGVTLVIYTADCVPLYFVDPEHHAIGLAHAGWRGTAAGMAKVMAERMQAAFGTDPRKLITAIGPSICKACFEVDEPVAAEFLKLENAEKFVSLPTEADVKYHVDLWECNRQFLLQAGVREENITVGGVCTMCESDLIFSHRRTRGHRGSNCAMLALQ
;
A
#
# COMPACT_ATOMS: atom_id res chain seq x y z
N MET A 1 -42.97 22.53 9.34
CA MET A 1 -42.80 21.10 9.69
C MET A 1 -41.94 21.05 10.94
N ASP A 2 -42.19 20.13 11.87
CA ASP A 2 -41.29 19.99 13.02
C ASP A 2 -39.93 19.46 12.53
N ILE A 3 -38.85 19.86 13.21
CA ILE A 3 -37.49 19.39 12.92
C ILE A 3 -37.09 18.40 14.00
N VAL A 4 -36.54 17.26 13.59
CA VAL A 4 -35.99 16.26 14.51
C VAL A 4 -34.53 16.08 14.16
N ILE A 5 -33.66 16.34 15.12
CA ILE A 5 -32.23 16.07 15.01
C ILE A 5 -31.98 14.74 15.70
N LEU A 6 -31.41 13.79 14.97
CA LEU A 6 -31.15 12.43 15.41
C LEU A 6 -29.65 12.16 15.37
N ASP A 7 -29.20 11.41 16.36
CA ASP A 7 -27.90 10.79 16.41
C ASP A 7 -28.06 9.35 16.95
N LEU A 8 -27.14 8.46 16.57
CA LEU A 8 -27.16 7.05 16.93
C LEU A 8 -25.79 6.59 17.36
N GLU A 9 -25.76 5.75 18.40
CA GLU A 9 -24.58 4.96 18.71
C GLU A 9 -24.77 3.52 18.23
N TRP A 10 -23.70 2.90 17.76
CA TRP A 10 -23.73 1.51 17.27
C TRP A 10 -22.49 0.71 17.66
N ASN A 11 -22.66 -0.60 17.75
CA ASN A 11 -21.60 -1.57 17.98
C ASN A 11 -21.39 -2.43 16.73
N ALA A 12 -20.15 -2.53 16.25
CA ALA A 12 -19.82 -3.39 15.12
C ALA A 12 -19.86 -4.86 15.55
N ALA A 13 -20.75 -5.65 14.94
CA ALA A 13 -20.96 -7.05 15.26
C ALA A 13 -20.81 -7.95 14.03
N TYR A 14 -20.13 -9.08 14.17
CA TYR A 14 -20.03 -10.06 13.09
C TYR A 14 -21.33 -10.87 12.97
N SER A 15 -22.05 -10.69 11.87
CA SER A 15 -23.24 -11.47 11.54
C SER A 15 -22.89 -12.71 10.74
N ARG A 16 -23.20 -13.88 11.29
CA ARG A 16 -23.13 -15.15 10.56
C ARG A 16 -24.06 -15.19 9.34
N ARG A 17 -25.20 -14.49 9.42
CA ARG A 17 -26.19 -14.41 8.33
C ARG A 17 -25.65 -13.62 7.13
N LEU A 18 -24.94 -12.52 7.38
CA LEU A 18 -24.30 -11.73 6.33
C LEU A 18 -22.94 -12.27 5.90
N ARG A 19 -22.34 -13.16 6.71
CA ARG A 19 -20.92 -13.53 6.62
C ARG A 19 -20.03 -12.27 6.58
N GLY A 20 -20.35 -11.32 7.46
CA GLY A 20 -19.75 -10.00 7.50
C GLY A 20 -20.20 -9.20 8.71
N TYR A 21 -19.64 -7.99 8.87
CA TYR A 21 -19.96 -7.10 9.98
C TYR A 21 -21.20 -6.25 9.68
N ILE A 22 -21.94 -5.92 10.73
CA ILE A 22 -23.04 -4.95 10.75
C ILE A 22 -22.78 -3.95 11.89
N ASN A 23 -23.12 -2.69 11.67
CA ASN A 23 -23.16 -1.69 12.73
C ASN A 23 -24.52 -1.77 13.44
N GLU A 24 -24.60 -2.55 14.51
CA GLU A 24 -25.84 -2.76 15.24
C GLU A 24 -26.12 -1.55 16.16
N ILE A 25 -27.24 -0.87 15.96
CA ILE A 25 -27.60 0.32 16.76
C ILE A 25 -27.83 -0.09 18.21
N ILE A 26 -27.24 0.67 19.14
CA ILE A 26 -27.30 0.45 20.59
C ILE A 26 -27.91 1.62 21.36
N GLU A 27 -27.95 2.83 20.79
CA GLU A 27 -28.63 3.98 21.40
C GLU A 27 -29.32 4.82 20.30
N PHE A 28 -30.52 5.28 20.60
CA PHE A 28 -31.15 6.40 19.90
C PHE A 28 -31.09 7.63 20.80
N GLY A 29 -30.66 8.75 20.25
CA GLY A 29 -30.77 10.06 20.87
C GLY A 29 -31.29 11.07 19.86
N ALA A 30 -32.30 11.86 20.23
CA ALA A 30 -32.83 12.88 19.34
C ALA A 30 -33.47 14.03 20.09
N VAL A 31 -33.46 15.21 19.48
CA VAL A 31 -34.21 16.38 19.93
C VAL A 31 -35.21 16.82 18.87
N LYS A 32 -36.45 17.03 19.30
CA LYS A 32 -37.49 17.63 18.46
C LYS A 32 -37.58 19.12 18.77
N CYS A 33 -37.53 19.94 17.74
CA CYS A 33 -37.70 21.39 17.85
C CYS A 33 -38.80 21.91 16.92
N GLY A 34 -39.38 23.05 17.30
CA GLY A 34 -40.31 23.78 16.47
C GLY A 34 -39.61 24.59 15.37
N PRO A 35 -40.38 25.30 14.51
CA PRO A 35 -39.82 26.23 13.54
C PRO A 35 -38.98 27.36 14.15
N ASP A 36 -39.16 27.63 15.45
CA ASP A 36 -38.38 28.60 16.23
C ASP A 36 -37.06 28.01 16.79
N LEU A 37 -36.72 26.77 16.40
CA LEU A 37 -35.55 26.00 16.86
C LEU A 37 -35.47 25.83 18.38
N LYS A 38 -36.59 26.02 19.10
CA LYS A 38 -36.67 25.72 20.53
C LYS A 38 -36.94 24.23 20.71
N ALA A 39 -36.13 23.58 21.54
CA ALA A 39 -36.32 22.19 21.92
C ALA A 39 -37.68 22.02 22.62
N ARG A 40 -38.52 21.12 22.09
CA ARG A 40 -39.85 20.80 22.64
C ARG A 40 -39.85 19.51 23.43
N SER A 41 -39.12 18.51 22.93
CA SER A 41 -38.98 17.21 23.58
C SER A 41 -37.70 16.52 23.14
N VAL A 42 -37.25 15.58 23.95
CA VAL A 42 -36.08 14.74 23.68
C VAL A 42 -36.52 13.28 23.67
N PHE A 43 -35.92 12.50 22.79
CA PHE A 43 -36.04 11.05 22.73
C PHE A 43 -34.70 10.43 23.08
N SER A 44 -34.71 9.46 23.98
CA SER A 44 -33.53 8.63 24.25
C SER A 44 -33.98 7.23 24.60
N CYS A 45 -33.34 6.22 24.01
CA CYS A 45 -33.49 4.83 24.45
C CYS A 45 -32.30 3.97 24.05
N PHE A 46 -31.99 2.99 24.88
CA PHE A 46 -31.09 1.90 24.53
C PHE A 46 -31.77 0.86 23.64
N VAL A 47 -30.98 0.31 22.74
CA VAL A 47 -31.36 -0.76 21.82
C VAL A 47 -30.54 -1.99 22.19
N LYS A 48 -31.24 -3.07 22.51
CA LYS A 48 -30.62 -4.34 22.88
C LYS A 48 -29.99 -5.01 21.65
N PRO A 49 -28.68 -5.31 21.66
CA PRO A 49 -28.04 -6.09 20.62
C PRO A 49 -28.71 -7.46 20.43
N GLN A 50 -28.95 -7.82 19.18
CA GLN A 50 -29.51 -9.09 18.75
C GLN A 50 -28.49 -9.90 17.90
N VAL A 51 -27.41 -9.26 17.44
CA VAL A 51 -26.33 -9.88 16.66
C VAL A 51 -25.06 -10.00 17.50
N GLY A 52 -24.61 -8.90 18.09
CA GLY A 52 -23.46 -8.86 18.99
C GLY A 52 -23.78 -9.51 20.34
N LYS A 53 -22.82 -10.22 20.92
CA LYS A 53 -22.96 -10.78 22.28
C LYS A 53 -22.58 -9.78 23.37
N HIS A 54 -21.60 -8.94 23.08
CA HIS A 54 -21.03 -7.95 23.99
C HIS A 54 -20.71 -6.68 23.21
N ILE A 55 -20.81 -5.54 23.88
CA ILE A 55 -20.27 -4.29 23.40
C ILE A 55 -18.74 -4.38 23.31
N SER A 56 -18.16 -3.83 22.25
CA SER A 56 -16.70 -3.76 22.16
C SER A 56 -16.15 -2.78 23.19
N SER A 57 -14.98 -3.10 23.76
CA SER A 57 -14.33 -2.24 24.76
C SER A 57 -14.08 -0.82 24.24
N THR A 58 -13.75 -0.67 22.96
CA THR A 58 -13.57 0.62 22.31
C THR A 58 -14.86 1.46 22.32
N ILE A 59 -15.99 0.87 21.91
CA ILE A 59 -17.28 1.59 21.90
C ILE A 59 -17.74 1.88 23.32
N SER A 60 -17.54 0.96 24.26
CA SER A 60 -17.85 1.18 25.67
C SER A 60 -17.01 2.32 26.27
N SER A 61 -15.72 2.42 25.94
CA SER A 61 -14.86 3.52 26.39
C SER A 61 -15.22 4.86 25.74
N LEU A 62 -15.69 4.85 24.49
CA LEU A 62 -16.08 6.07 23.78
C LEU A 62 -17.42 6.61 24.28
N THR A 63 -18.42 5.75 24.39
CA THR A 63 -19.83 6.12 24.66
C THR A 63 -20.21 6.02 26.13
N SER A 64 -19.36 5.44 26.98
CA SER A 64 -19.69 5.03 28.35
C SER A 64 -20.88 4.05 28.47
N ILE A 65 -21.35 3.48 27.36
CA ILE A 65 -22.41 2.45 27.36
C ILE A 65 -21.80 1.11 27.78
N THR A 66 -22.47 0.40 28.67
CA THR A 66 -22.09 -0.95 29.12
C THR A 66 -23.08 -2.01 28.66
N ASP A 67 -22.68 -3.28 28.70
CA ASP A 67 -23.60 -4.40 28.42
C ASP A 67 -24.85 -4.35 29.33
N GLU A 68 -24.68 -3.95 30.60
CA GLU A 68 -25.77 -3.79 31.57
C GLU A 68 -26.80 -2.74 31.14
N ASN A 69 -26.37 -1.63 30.53
CA ASN A 69 -27.29 -0.62 29.99
C ASN A 69 -28.16 -1.18 28.85
N LEU A 70 -27.63 -2.14 28.09
CA LEU A 70 -28.27 -2.69 26.90
C LEU A 70 -29.17 -3.90 27.19
N GLU A 71 -29.01 -4.56 28.34
CA GLU A 71 -29.79 -5.76 28.69
C GLU A 71 -31.31 -5.50 28.73
N GLU A 72 -31.71 -4.34 29.26
CA GLU A 72 -33.11 -3.87 29.35
C GLU A 72 -33.55 -3.04 28.13
N GLY A 73 -32.67 -2.89 27.13
CA GLY A 73 -32.94 -2.14 25.91
C GLY A 73 -34.08 -2.73 25.07
N LEU A 74 -34.67 -1.88 24.22
CA LEU A 74 -35.68 -2.31 23.25
C LEU A 74 -35.02 -3.07 22.10
N SER A 75 -35.73 -4.00 21.45
CA SER A 75 -35.27 -4.46 20.12
C SER A 75 -35.26 -3.29 19.13
N PHE A 76 -34.41 -3.35 18.11
CA PHE A 76 -34.32 -2.30 17.09
C PHE A 76 -35.69 -1.93 16.50
N MET A 77 -36.51 -2.93 16.17
CA MET A 77 -37.85 -2.70 15.60
C MET A 77 -38.80 -1.99 16.58
N GLN A 78 -38.70 -2.29 17.88
CA GLN A 78 -39.48 -1.61 18.91
C GLN A 78 -39.02 -0.16 19.10
N ALA A 79 -37.71 0.08 19.14
CA ALA A 79 -37.12 1.41 19.22
C ALA A 79 -37.54 2.28 18.02
N ALA A 80 -37.40 1.76 16.80
CA ALA A 80 -37.81 2.44 15.57
C ALA A 80 -39.32 2.76 15.53
N ALA A 81 -40.16 1.83 15.98
CA ALA A 81 -41.62 2.06 16.05
C ALA A 81 -41.98 3.12 17.11
N ARG A 82 -41.29 3.13 18.25
CA ARG A 82 -41.47 4.14 19.30
C ARG A 82 -40.98 5.51 18.83
N PHE A 83 -39.83 5.57 18.16
CA PHE A 83 -39.28 6.77 17.56
C PHE A 83 -40.24 7.36 16.53
N LYS A 84 -40.77 6.54 15.61
CA LYS A 84 -41.76 6.97 14.61
C LYS A 84 -42.97 7.66 15.25
N ARG A 85 -43.55 7.06 16.28
CA ARG A 85 -44.70 7.65 17.00
C ARG A 85 -44.34 8.96 17.69
N TRP A 86 -43.15 9.02 18.28
CA TRP A 86 -42.67 10.22 18.96
C TRP A 86 -42.33 11.34 17.97
N ALA A 87 -41.65 11.05 16.86
CA ALA A 87 -41.20 12.00 15.87
C ALA A 87 -42.38 12.61 15.08
N GLY A 88 -43.34 11.77 14.65
CA GLY A 88 -44.43 12.21 13.79
C GLY A 88 -43.93 12.61 12.40
N ASP A 89 -44.65 13.50 11.73
CA ASP A 89 -44.23 14.05 10.44
C ASP A 89 -43.23 15.19 10.65
N CYS A 90 -42.00 15.00 10.19
CA CYS A 90 -40.89 15.89 10.48
C CYS A 90 -39.86 15.92 9.34
N VAL A 91 -38.99 16.93 9.37
CA VAL A 91 -37.71 16.89 8.66
C VAL A 91 -36.68 16.29 9.62
N LEU A 92 -36.14 15.13 9.27
CA LEU A 92 -35.08 14.48 10.04
C LEU A 92 -33.72 15.04 9.64
N MET A 93 -32.89 15.38 10.61
CA MET A 93 -31.54 15.90 10.39
C MET A 93 -30.53 15.09 11.18
N THR A 94 -29.35 14.87 10.60
CA THR A 94 -28.22 14.19 11.26
C THR A 94 -26.93 14.93 10.94
N TRP A 95 -25.89 14.81 11.77
CA TRP A 95 -24.58 15.40 11.49
C TRP A 95 -23.77 14.50 10.54
N GLY A 96 -24.08 14.59 9.24
CA GLY A 96 -23.52 13.71 8.22
C GLY A 96 -24.41 12.49 7.95
N THR A 97 -24.05 11.66 6.97
CA THR A 97 -24.94 10.59 6.46
C THR A 97 -24.85 9.27 7.21
N SER A 98 -23.93 9.14 8.16
CA SER A 98 -23.60 7.85 8.81
C SER A 98 -24.80 7.23 9.52
N ASP A 99 -25.55 8.00 10.30
CA ASP A 99 -26.72 7.53 11.05
C ASP A 99 -27.81 6.98 10.12
N ILE A 100 -28.07 7.68 9.01
CA ILE A 100 -29.06 7.25 8.01
C ILE A 100 -28.61 5.95 7.35
N LEU A 101 -27.33 5.81 7.00
CA LEU A 101 -26.80 4.56 6.44
C LEU A 101 -26.91 3.41 7.43
N THR A 102 -26.60 3.66 8.70
CA THR A 102 -26.74 2.68 9.78
C THR A 102 -28.22 2.29 9.99
N LEU A 103 -29.16 3.25 9.96
CA LEU A 103 -30.60 2.95 10.01
C LEU A 103 -31.05 2.08 8.84
N ILE A 104 -30.64 2.42 7.62
CA ILE A 104 -30.95 1.63 6.42
C ILE A 104 -30.40 0.22 6.55
N GLU A 105 -29.17 0.07 7.03
CA GLU A 105 -28.55 -1.24 7.26
C GLU A 105 -29.33 -2.07 8.29
N ASN A 106 -29.70 -1.48 9.43
CA ASN A 106 -30.46 -2.15 10.48
C ASN A 106 -31.88 -2.48 10.03
N CYS A 107 -32.57 -1.58 9.32
CA CYS A 107 -33.87 -1.85 8.71
C CYS A 107 -33.78 -3.03 7.74
N ARG A 108 -32.78 -3.04 6.85
CA ARG A 108 -32.57 -4.13 5.89
C ARG A 108 -32.32 -5.45 6.63
N TYR A 109 -31.53 -5.41 7.69
CA TYR A 109 -31.20 -6.59 8.50
C TYR A 109 -32.43 -7.13 9.24
N PHE A 110 -33.11 -6.31 10.06
CA PHE A 110 -34.14 -6.80 10.97
C PHE A 110 -35.53 -6.93 10.34
N SER A 111 -35.83 -6.15 9.30
CA SER A 111 -37.15 -6.16 8.64
C SER A 111 -37.14 -6.71 7.20
N GLY A 112 -35.96 -6.85 6.59
CA GLY A 112 -35.82 -7.20 5.17
C GLY A 112 -36.13 -6.04 4.21
N ARG A 113 -36.40 -4.82 4.72
CA ARG A 113 -36.70 -3.63 3.92
C ARG A 113 -35.62 -2.57 4.12
N GLU A 114 -35.23 -1.89 3.04
CA GLU A 114 -34.24 -0.80 3.10
C GLU A 114 -34.83 0.54 3.55
N GLU A 115 -36.16 0.69 3.41
CA GLU A 115 -36.88 1.91 3.75
C GLU A 115 -36.97 2.09 5.27
N VAL A 116 -36.53 3.25 5.76
CA VAL A 116 -36.62 3.64 7.17
C VAL A 116 -38.05 4.16 7.45
N PRO A 117 -38.83 3.54 8.35
CA PRO A 117 -40.28 3.76 8.44
C PRO A 117 -40.75 5.19 8.78
N PHE A 118 -39.86 6.04 9.26
CA PHE A 118 -40.11 7.41 9.73
C PHE A 118 -39.33 8.47 8.95
N LEU A 119 -38.61 8.07 7.90
CA LEU A 119 -37.76 8.96 7.11
C LEU A 119 -38.50 9.39 5.84
N SER A 120 -39.18 10.55 5.91
CA SER A 120 -39.88 11.15 4.77
C SER A 120 -39.10 12.30 4.14
N HIS A 121 -38.52 13.17 4.98
CA HIS A 121 -37.66 14.27 4.57
C HIS A 121 -36.37 14.24 5.37
N TYR A 122 -35.24 14.48 4.70
CA TYR A 122 -33.92 14.39 5.31
C TYR A 122 -33.04 15.60 4.98
N VAL A 123 -32.22 16.02 5.94
CA VAL A 123 -31.14 16.99 5.73
C VAL A 123 -29.85 16.44 6.32
N ASP A 124 -28.80 16.38 5.49
CA ASP A 124 -27.42 16.27 5.96
C ASP A 124 -26.98 17.64 6.50
N LEU A 125 -27.05 17.80 7.83
CA LEU A 125 -26.80 19.06 8.49
C LEU A 125 -25.31 19.45 8.45
N GLN A 126 -24.40 18.47 8.43
CA GLN A 126 -22.98 18.74 8.26
C GLN A 126 -22.72 19.43 6.91
N ARG A 127 -23.31 18.90 5.83
CA ARG A 127 -23.18 19.50 4.50
C ARG A 127 -23.78 20.89 4.43
N TYR A 128 -24.97 21.08 5.00
CA TYR A 128 -25.62 22.39 5.07
C TYR A 128 -24.76 23.42 5.82
N ALA A 129 -24.31 23.09 7.03
CA ALA A 129 -23.49 23.96 7.87
C ALA A 129 -22.16 24.34 7.19
N GLN A 130 -21.48 23.37 6.55
CA GLN A 130 -20.24 23.65 5.82
C GLN A 130 -20.44 24.68 4.70
N VAL A 131 -21.56 24.61 3.97
CA VAL A 131 -21.86 25.58 2.91
C VAL A 131 -22.16 26.95 3.50
N GLN A 132 -22.98 27.03 4.56
CA GLN A 132 -23.31 28.30 5.20
C GLN A 132 -22.08 29.01 5.78
N MET A 133 -21.17 28.24 6.37
CA MET A 133 -19.97 28.77 7.02
C MET A 133 -18.78 28.95 6.06
N GLY A 134 -18.92 28.58 4.78
CA GLY A 134 -17.82 28.61 3.82
C GLY A 134 -16.66 27.66 4.16
N TRP A 135 -16.92 26.62 4.96
CA TRP A 135 -15.96 25.57 5.24
C TRP A 135 -15.75 24.76 3.96
N GLY A 136 -14.52 24.70 3.46
CA GLY A 136 -14.21 24.04 2.19
C GLY A 136 -14.76 22.61 2.14
N THR A 137 -15.39 22.24 1.02
CA THR A 137 -16.05 20.93 0.86
C THR A 137 -15.06 19.76 0.66
N SER A 138 -13.75 20.02 0.74
CA SER A 138 -12.70 19.03 0.52
C SER A 138 -12.46 18.11 1.73
N THR A 139 -12.87 18.52 2.92
CA THR A 139 -12.67 17.78 4.19
C THR A 139 -13.94 17.86 5.03
N GLN A 140 -14.38 16.74 5.57
CA GLN A 140 -15.54 16.70 6.48
C GLN A 140 -15.19 17.34 7.82
N VAL A 141 -16.04 18.26 8.29
CA VAL A 141 -15.91 18.88 9.61
C VAL A 141 -16.71 18.05 10.62
N GLY A 142 -16.00 17.36 11.53
CA GLY A 142 -16.63 16.61 12.62
C GLY A 142 -17.43 17.52 13.56
N LEU A 143 -18.38 16.94 14.30
CA LEU A 143 -19.32 17.68 15.14
C LEU A 143 -18.61 18.56 16.18
N SER A 144 -17.68 17.99 16.96
CA SER A 144 -16.91 18.74 17.96
C SER A 144 -16.10 19.87 17.34
N ARG A 145 -15.50 19.63 16.16
CA ARG A 145 -14.75 20.66 15.45
C ARG A 145 -15.64 21.80 14.97
N ALA A 146 -16.85 21.49 14.52
CA ALA A 146 -17.82 22.51 14.15
C ALA A 146 -18.28 23.33 15.36
N ALA A 147 -18.50 22.69 16.51
CA ALA A 147 -18.84 23.37 17.75
C ALA A 147 -17.72 24.33 18.21
N GLU A 148 -16.46 23.90 18.15
CA GLU A 148 -15.29 24.74 18.42
C GLU A 148 -15.21 25.95 17.48
N LEU A 149 -15.39 25.72 16.17
CA LEU A 149 -15.34 26.79 15.15
C LEU A 149 -16.44 27.84 15.32
N LEU A 150 -17.53 27.47 15.98
CA LEU A 150 -18.69 28.33 16.29
C LEU A 150 -18.65 28.87 17.73
N GLU A 151 -17.54 28.64 18.45
CA GLU A 151 -17.34 29.09 19.83
C GLU A 151 -18.49 28.70 20.77
N LEU A 152 -19.07 27.51 20.56
CA LEU A 152 -20.15 26.99 21.40
C LEU A 152 -19.62 26.51 22.75
N ASP A 153 -20.27 26.95 23.82
CA ASP A 153 -20.04 26.40 25.16
C ASP A 153 -20.70 25.02 25.27
N VAL A 154 -19.89 23.98 25.11
CA VAL A 154 -20.28 22.57 25.25
C VAL A 154 -19.92 22.01 26.63
N SER A 155 -19.56 22.86 27.60
CA SER A 155 -19.21 22.40 28.94
C SER A 155 -20.42 21.75 29.64
N GLY A 156 -20.33 20.43 29.86
CA GLY A 156 -21.39 19.63 30.48
C GLY A 156 -22.16 18.69 29.54
N MET A 157 -21.79 18.60 28.26
CA MET A 157 -22.29 17.55 27.35
C MET A 157 -21.29 16.37 27.30
N GLU A 158 -21.78 15.14 27.43
CA GLU A 158 -20.94 13.95 27.21
C GLU A 158 -20.81 13.70 25.71
N HIS A 159 -19.60 13.87 25.16
CA HIS A 159 -19.31 13.47 23.79
C HIS A 159 -19.54 11.96 23.59
N HIS A 160 -20.10 11.56 22.43
CA HIS A 160 -20.45 10.17 22.10
C HIS A 160 -21.61 9.59 22.90
N ARG A 161 -22.53 10.47 23.31
CA ARG A 161 -23.88 10.11 23.73
C ARG A 161 -24.83 10.67 22.71
N ALA A 162 -25.63 9.79 22.10
CA ALA A 162 -26.50 10.17 21.00
C ALA A 162 -27.45 11.35 21.35
N LYS A 163 -27.90 11.40 22.60
CA LYS A 163 -28.77 12.49 23.08
C LYS A 163 -28.02 13.83 23.09
N ASP A 164 -26.80 13.85 23.60
CA ASP A 164 -26.03 15.08 23.80
C ASP A 164 -25.48 15.58 22.46
N ASP A 165 -25.06 14.67 21.57
CA ASP A 165 -24.64 15.01 20.21
C ASP A 165 -25.80 15.58 19.37
N SER A 166 -27.03 15.08 19.58
CA SER A 166 -28.24 15.70 19.00
C SER A 166 -28.51 17.11 19.51
N LEU A 167 -28.26 17.37 20.80
CA LEU A 167 -28.42 18.71 21.40
C LEU A 167 -27.33 19.67 20.92
N MET A 168 -26.08 19.22 20.85
CA MET A 168 -24.96 19.99 20.29
C MET A 168 -25.23 20.36 18.84
N THR A 169 -25.73 19.41 18.06
CA THR A 169 -26.14 19.63 16.67
C THR A 169 -27.26 20.67 16.56
N LEU A 170 -28.20 20.72 17.52
CA LEU A 170 -29.22 21.77 17.58
C LEU A 170 -28.62 23.15 17.84
N GLU A 171 -27.66 23.26 18.76
CA GLU A 171 -26.98 24.54 19.03
C GLU A 171 -26.22 25.06 17.81
N ILE A 172 -25.58 24.15 17.05
CA ILE A 172 -24.97 24.50 15.77
C ILE A 172 -26.04 24.98 14.79
N LEU A 173 -27.14 24.23 14.63
CA LEU A 173 -28.23 24.60 13.73
C LEU A 173 -28.75 26.00 14.03
N LYS A 174 -28.96 26.36 15.30
CA LYS A 174 -29.42 27.70 15.69
C LYS A 174 -28.52 28.84 15.19
N GLN A 175 -27.22 28.61 15.07
CA GLN A 175 -26.29 29.61 14.55
C GLN A 175 -26.28 29.70 13.02
N VAL A 176 -26.46 28.58 12.33
CA VAL A 176 -26.30 28.49 10.87
C VAL A 176 -27.62 28.40 10.09
N TYR A 177 -28.76 28.37 10.78
CA TYR A 177 -30.06 28.18 10.15
C TYR A 177 -30.52 29.41 9.38
N ASP A 178 -30.88 29.18 8.12
CA ASP A 178 -31.57 30.13 7.26
C ASP A 178 -32.70 29.37 6.55
N GLU A 179 -33.93 29.86 6.75
CA GLU A 179 -35.16 29.22 6.28
C GLU A 179 -35.19 29.05 4.75
N LYS A 180 -34.60 30.00 4.00
CA LYS A 180 -34.58 29.94 2.53
C LYS A 180 -33.43 29.08 2.04
N ALA A 181 -32.28 29.15 2.70
CA ALA A 181 -31.07 28.47 2.28
C ALA A 181 -31.10 26.97 2.58
N ILE A 182 -31.92 26.51 3.52
CA ILE A 182 -32.02 25.08 3.85
C ILE A 182 -32.87 24.29 2.84
N ALA A 183 -33.81 24.94 2.15
CA ALA A 183 -34.76 24.27 1.24
C ALA A 183 -34.08 23.37 0.17
N PRO A 184 -32.98 23.77 -0.49
CA PRO A 184 -32.26 22.92 -1.45
C PRO A 184 -31.55 21.70 -0.84
N PHE A 185 -31.41 21.65 0.49
CA PHE A 185 -30.77 20.56 1.22
C PHE A 185 -31.78 19.55 1.76
N VAL A 186 -33.08 19.83 1.65
CA VAL A 186 -34.15 18.92 2.06
C VAL A 186 -34.35 17.88 0.96
N ASP A 187 -33.90 16.66 1.23
CA ASP A 187 -34.16 15.50 0.38
C ASP A 187 -35.54 14.91 0.67
N ILE A 188 -36.25 14.53 -0.40
CA ILE A 188 -37.43 13.66 -0.30
C ILE A 188 -36.92 12.22 -0.27
N CYS A 189 -37.25 11.48 0.78
CA CYS A 189 -36.71 10.14 1.04
C CYS A 189 -37.49 9.04 0.33
N ASP A 190 -37.53 9.12 -1.00
CA ASP A 190 -38.16 8.14 -1.87
C ASP A 190 -37.18 7.04 -2.32
N ARG A 191 -37.60 6.21 -3.28
CA ARG A 191 -36.76 5.13 -3.81
C ARG A 191 -35.44 5.63 -4.42
N GLU A 192 -35.42 6.81 -5.01
CA GLU A 192 -34.21 7.39 -5.59
C GLU A 192 -33.23 7.81 -4.49
N PHE A 193 -33.73 8.42 -3.42
CA PHE A 193 -32.93 8.73 -2.23
C PHE A 193 -32.19 7.49 -1.70
N TYR A 194 -32.90 6.38 -1.46
CA TYR A 194 -32.28 5.15 -0.95
C TYR A 194 -31.25 4.57 -1.93
N ARG A 195 -31.52 4.62 -3.24
CA ARG A 195 -30.55 4.19 -4.27
C ARG A 195 -29.29 5.04 -4.25
N ARG A 196 -29.42 6.36 -4.12
CA ARG A 196 -28.29 7.30 -4.04
C ARG A 196 -27.46 7.07 -2.78
N MET A 197 -28.12 7.00 -1.64
CA MET A 197 -27.48 6.85 -0.33
C MET A 197 -26.70 5.53 -0.23
N THR A 198 -27.29 4.43 -0.70
CA THR A 198 -26.68 3.10 -0.56
C THR A 198 -25.67 2.77 -1.67
N PHE A 199 -25.47 3.66 -2.65
CA PHE A 199 -24.56 3.43 -3.76
C PHE A 199 -23.10 3.43 -3.30
N LYS A 200 -22.42 2.29 -3.46
CA LYS A 200 -20.99 2.16 -3.15
C LYS A 200 -20.16 2.52 -4.38
N THR A 201 -19.34 3.57 -4.26
CA THR A 201 -18.39 3.93 -5.32
C THR A 201 -17.42 2.78 -5.56
N SER A 202 -17.32 2.33 -6.81
CA SER A 202 -16.45 1.23 -7.22
C SER A 202 -15.39 1.71 -8.22
N TYR A 203 -14.32 0.93 -8.38
CA TYR A 203 -13.29 1.19 -9.39
C TYR A 203 -13.57 0.34 -10.62
N VAL A 204 -13.56 0.96 -11.80
CA VAL A 204 -13.67 0.23 -13.05
C VAL A 204 -12.27 -0.23 -13.45
N CYS A 205 -11.97 -1.50 -13.16
CA CYS A 205 -10.67 -2.12 -13.39
C CYS A 205 -10.62 -2.98 -14.68
N ASP A 206 -11.70 -3.00 -15.45
CA ASP A 206 -11.75 -3.63 -16.77
C ASP A 206 -12.04 -2.57 -17.84
N LEU A 207 -11.12 -2.43 -18.80
CA LEU A 207 -11.26 -1.48 -19.91
C LEU A 207 -12.29 -1.91 -20.96
N GLY A 208 -12.72 -3.17 -20.96
CA GLY A 208 -13.82 -3.68 -21.77
C GLY A 208 -15.20 -3.36 -21.20
N SER A 209 -15.28 -2.74 -20.03
CA SER A 209 -16.54 -2.36 -19.41
C SER A 209 -17.39 -1.49 -20.35
N PRO A 210 -18.70 -1.78 -20.51
CA PRO A 210 -19.59 -0.97 -21.34
C PRO A 210 -19.77 0.46 -20.82
N LEU A 211 -19.34 0.72 -19.57
CA LEU A 211 -19.30 2.04 -18.97
C LEU A 211 -18.21 2.91 -19.65
N ILE A 212 -17.15 2.32 -20.20
CA ILE A 212 -16.00 3.06 -20.70
C ILE A 212 -16.21 3.48 -22.16
N GLU A 213 -16.30 4.78 -22.38
CA GLU A 213 -16.27 5.37 -23.72
C GLU A 213 -14.84 5.57 -24.25
N ALA A 214 -14.69 5.60 -25.57
CA ALA A 214 -13.39 5.83 -26.22
C ALA A 214 -12.72 7.15 -25.78
N GLY A 215 -13.50 8.19 -25.47
CA GLY A 215 -13.00 9.47 -24.97
C GLY A 215 -12.30 9.37 -23.61
N HIS A 216 -12.72 8.42 -22.76
CA HIS A 216 -12.10 8.18 -21.46
C HIS A 216 -10.65 7.67 -21.58
N LEU A 217 -10.29 7.06 -22.71
CA LEU A 217 -8.97 6.48 -22.93
C LEU A 217 -7.98 7.42 -23.64
N ARG A 218 -8.44 8.58 -24.13
CA ARG A 218 -7.61 9.55 -24.85
C ARG A 218 -6.79 10.42 -23.91
N PHE A 219 -5.57 10.76 -24.31
CA PHE A 219 -4.68 11.69 -23.62
C PHE A 219 -4.28 12.82 -24.56
N SER A 220 -4.11 14.01 -23.99
CA SER A 220 -3.55 15.18 -24.68
C SER A 220 -2.07 15.31 -24.33
N CYS A 221 -1.28 15.80 -25.28
CA CYS A 221 0.15 16.01 -25.09
C CYS A 221 0.40 17.08 -24.03
N PRO A 222 1.21 16.80 -22.99
CA PRO A 222 1.52 17.79 -21.95
C PRO A 222 2.38 18.95 -22.47
N LYS A 223 3.05 18.79 -23.62
CA LYS A 223 3.92 19.80 -24.22
C LYS A 223 3.20 20.78 -25.14
N CYS A 224 2.27 20.30 -25.97
CA CYS A 224 1.62 21.12 -27.01
C CYS A 224 0.09 21.05 -27.01
N GLY A 225 -0.53 20.27 -26.12
CA GLY A 225 -1.99 20.07 -26.08
C GLY A 225 -2.56 19.16 -27.19
N GLY A 226 -1.77 18.84 -28.23
CA GLY A 226 -2.20 18.00 -29.35
C GLY A 226 -2.55 16.56 -28.97
N GLU A 227 -3.27 15.86 -29.86
CA GLU A 227 -3.72 14.48 -29.63
C GLU A 227 -2.52 13.53 -29.50
N ALA A 228 -2.59 12.60 -28.53
CA ALA A 228 -1.56 11.59 -28.33
C ALA A 228 -2.01 10.19 -28.76
N LYS A 229 -1.08 9.45 -29.35
CA LYS A 229 -1.25 8.04 -29.69
C LYS A 229 -0.63 7.18 -28.60
N ARG A 230 -1.37 6.20 -28.09
CA ARG A 230 -0.85 5.20 -27.15
C ARG A 230 0.18 4.31 -27.86
N VAL A 231 1.35 4.14 -27.26
CA VAL A 231 2.49 3.38 -27.80
C VAL A 231 2.53 1.97 -27.20
N THR A 232 2.26 1.84 -25.90
CA THR A 232 2.29 0.56 -25.18
C THR A 232 0.87 0.05 -24.86
N ARG A 233 0.77 -1.21 -24.41
CA ARG A 233 -0.48 -1.76 -23.89
C ARG A 233 -0.82 -1.12 -22.53
N TRP A 234 -2.09 -1.11 -22.16
CA TRP A 234 -2.49 -0.72 -20.81
C TRP A 234 -1.99 -1.75 -19.79
N ASN A 235 -1.40 -1.26 -18.70
CA ASN A 235 -1.02 -2.05 -17.54
C ASN A 235 -1.86 -1.61 -16.32
N LEU A 236 -2.57 -2.54 -15.67
CA LEU A 236 -3.35 -2.27 -14.47
C LEU A 236 -2.49 -2.52 -13.22
N LYS A 237 -2.30 -1.48 -12.40
CA LYS A 237 -1.60 -1.57 -11.10
C LYS A 237 -2.32 -0.71 -10.07
N ASN A 238 -2.64 -1.27 -8.90
CA ASN A 238 -3.32 -0.59 -7.80
C ASN A 238 -4.57 0.19 -8.23
N LYS A 239 -5.48 -0.47 -8.98
CA LYS A 239 -6.72 0.13 -9.50
C LYS A 239 -6.50 1.33 -10.44
N SER A 240 -5.30 1.44 -11.03
CA SER A 240 -4.94 2.48 -12.00
C SER A 240 -4.35 1.85 -13.26
N PHE A 241 -4.79 2.32 -14.42
CA PHE A 241 -4.21 1.94 -15.71
C PHE A 241 -3.06 2.87 -16.07
N ARG A 242 -2.01 2.32 -16.65
CA ARG A 242 -0.85 3.07 -17.15
C ARG A 242 -0.49 2.64 -18.56
N ALA A 243 -0.08 3.60 -19.38
CA ALA A 243 0.46 3.35 -20.71
C ALA A 243 1.36 4.52 -21.13
N GLU A 244 2.15 4.30 -22.16
CA GLU A 244 2.97 5.33 -22.79
C GLU A 244 2.27 5.88 -24.01
N PHE A 245 2.55 7.14 -24.31
CA PHE A 245 1.95 7.89 -25.39
C PHE A 245 3.03 8.70 -26.10
N ALA A 246 2.83 8.91 -27.41
CA ALA A 246 3.58 9.86 -28.20
C ALA A 246 2.62 10.86 -28.82
N CYS A 247 2.95 12.15 -28.77
CA CYS A 247 2.13 13.17 -29.42
C CYS A 247 2.15 12.97 -30.95
N LYS A 248 0.97 12.97 -31.59
CA LYS A 248 0.88 12.88 -33.06
C LYS A 248 1.44 14.13 -33.76
N SER A 249 1.47 15.27 -33.07
CA SER A 249 1.86 16.57 -33.64
C SER A 249 3.34 16.86 -33.46
N CYS A 250 3.86 16.77 -32.24
CA CYS A 250 5.26 17.11 -31.93
C CYS A 250 6.15 15.92 -31.58
N GLY A 251 5.62 14.69 -31.63
CA GLY A 251 6.38 13.47 -31.31
C GLY A 251 6.74 13.30 -29.83
N HIS A 252 6.42 14.26 -28.95
CA HIS A 252 6.84 14.23 -27.55
C HIS A 252 6.33 12.97 -26.83
N PRO A 253 7.23 12.14 -26.26
CA PRO A 253 6.87 10.94 -25.54
C PRO A 253 6.54 11.26 -24.08
N PHE A 254 5.52 10.60 -23.53
CA PHE A 254 5.11 10.77 -22.14
C PHE A 254 4.32 9.54 -21.64
N GLY A 255 4.30 9.34 -20.33
CA GLY A 255 3.45 8.34 -19.68
C GLY A 255 2.10 8.92 -19.27
N GLY A 256 1.05 8.11 -19.35
CA GLY A 256 -0.31 8.43 -18.90
C GLY A 256 -0.79 7.47 -17.82
N ARG A 257 -1.45 7.99 -16.79
CA ARG A 257 -2.14 7.25 -15.74
C ARG A 257 -3.63 7.58 -15.75
N LEU A 258 -4.46 6.56 -15.70
CA LEU A 258 -5.92 6.64 -15.75
C LEU A 258 -6.54 5.90 -14.57
N ILE A 259 -7.43 6.56 -13.83
CA ILE A 259 -8.26 5.95 -12.78
C ILE A 259 -9.72 6.24 -13.12
N ILE A 260 -10.55 5.20 -13.16
CA ILE A 260 -11.98 5.31 -13.44
C ILE A 260 -12.75 4.82 -12.22
N LYS A 261 -13.62 5.68 -11.69
CA LYS A 261 -14.52 5.35 -10.57
C LYS A 261 -15.96 5.42 -11.04
N GLN A 262 -16.75 4.41 -10.73
CA GLN A 262 -18.20 4.47 -10.88
C GLN A 262 -18.79 5.07 -9.62
N LYS A 263 -19.38 6.25 -9.76
CA LYS A 263 -20.16 6.95 -8.74
C LYS A 263 -21.65 6.85 -9.08
N TYR A 264 -22.51 7.26 -8.17
CA TYR A 264 -23.96 7.27 -8.40
C TYR A 264 -24.34 8.14 -9.61
N GLU A 265 -23.76 9.35 -9.69
CA GLU A 265 -23.99 10.33 -10.77
C GLU A 265 -23.37 9.93 -12.12
N GLY A 266 -22.60 8.84 -12.16
CA GLY A 266 -21.91 8.36 -13.35
C GLY A 266 -20.41 8.12 -13.14
N LEU A 267 -19.64 8.15 -14.22
CA LEU A 267 -18.21 7.86 -14.17
C LEU A 267 -17.37 9.09 -13.85
N SER A 268 -16.45 8.93 -12.91
CA SER A 268 -15.37 9.87 -12.64
C SER A 268 -14.09 9.35 -13.28
N VAL A 269 -13.55 10.08 -14.26
CA VAL A 269 -12.32 9.73 -14.97
C VAL A 269 -11.19 10.68 -14.59
N ASN A 270 -10.17 10.17 -13.90
CA ASN A 270 -8.99 10.94 -13.49
C ASN A 270 -7.79 10.55 -14.35
N LYS A 271 -7.22 11.54 -15.05
CA LYS A 271 -6.05 11.38 -15.92
C LYS A 271 -4.87 12.17 -15.37
N LYS A 272 -3.67 11.58 -15.36
CA LYS A 272 -2.41 12.29 -15.09
C LYS A 272 -1.36 11.92 -16.13
N THR A 273 -0.57 12.88 -16.58
CA THR A 273 0.60 12.67 -17.43
C THR A 273 1.89 12.78 -16.63
N PHE A 274 2.94 12.11 -17.06
CA PHE A 274 4.28 12.18 -16.46
C PHE A 274 5.36 12.00 -17.54
N PRO A 275 6.56 12.59 -17.38
CA PRO A 275 7.63 12.38 -18.34
C PRO A 275 8.13 10.93 -18.26
N LEU A 276 8.47 10.36 -19.42
CA LEU A 276 9.20 9.10 -19.47
C LEU A 276 10.63 9.31 -18.97
N PRO A 277 11.21 8.30 -18.30
CA PRO A 277 12.61 8.35 -17.87
C PRO A 277 13.54 8.41 -19.09
N GLU A 278 14.60 9.20 -18.98
CA GLU A 278 15.71 9.12 -19.92
C GLU A 278 16.61 7.94 -19.53
N ILE A 279 16.75 6.97 -20.43
CA ILE A 279 17.51 5.75 -20.15
C ILE A 279 18.84 5.87 -20.87
N GLN A 280 19.87 6.11 -20.08
CA GLN A 280 21.23 6.23 -20.58
C GLN A 280 21.76 4.86 -21.01
N GLU A 281 22.58 4.86 -22.06
CA GLU A 281 23.38 3.70 -22.42
C GLU A 281 24.38 3.36 -21.29
N PRO A 282 24.79 2.09 -21.18
CA PRO A 282 25.84 1.71 -20.23
C PRO A 282 27.11 2.53 -20.46
N ARG A 283 27.72 3.06 -19.40
CA ARG A 283 29.00 3.77 -19.52
C ARG A 283 30.11 2.83 -19.98
N LYS A 284 31.16 3.39 -20.57
CA LYS A 284 32.42 2.67 -20.79
C LYS A 284 33.07 2.39 -19.42
N ALA A 285 32.92 1.17 -18.94
CA ALA A 285 33.40 0.76 -17.64
C ALA A 285 34.94 0.63 -17.59
N VAL A 286 35.54 1.08 -16.49
CA VAL A 286 36.98 0.97 -16.21
C VAL A 286 37.14 0.09 -14.97
N PRO A 287 37.92 -1.01 -15.02
CA PRO A 287 38.19 -1.84 -13.85
C PRO A 287 38.77 -1.05 -12.67
N GLY A 288 38.42 -1.43 -11.44
CA GLY A 288 38.89 -0.73 -10.25
C GLY A 288 37.97 -0.90 -9.05
N LEU A 289 38.26 -0.18 -7.96
CA LEU A 289 37.39 -0.16 -6.79
C LEU A 289 36.15 0.71 -7.05
N LEU A 290 35.01 0.23 -6.59
CA LEU A 290 33.73 0.94 -6.58
C LEU A 290 33.04 0.65 -5.24
N GLY A 291 32.97 1.66 -4.38
CA GLY A 291 32.65 1.43 -2.97
C GLY A 291 33.66 0.46 -2.34
N ASN A 292 33.16 -0.53 -1.60
CA ASN A 292 33.94 -1.64 -1.04
C ASN A 292 33.93 -2.88 -1.95
N MET A 293 33.62 -2.72 -3.23
CA MET A 293 33.66 -3.78 -4.24
C MET A 293 34.72 -3.49 -5.30
N ARG A 294 35.10 -4.53 -6.05
CA ARG A 294 35.99 -4.44 -7.20
C ARG A 294 35.20 -4.73 -8.47
N LEU A 295 35.23 -3.77 -9.40
CA LEU A 295 34.75 -3.92 -10.77
C LEU A 295 35.82 -4.59 -11.62
N GLU A 296 35.45 -5.71 -12.22
CA GLU A 296 36.27 -6.51 -13.14
C GLU A 296 35.59 -6.54 -14.52
N MET A 297 36.40 -6.71 -15.57
CA MET A 297 35.92 -6.71 -16.97
C MET A 297 36.39 -7.94 -17.78
N PRO A 298 36.29 -9.18 -17.25
CA PRO A 298 36.66 -10.36 -18.04
C PRO A 298 35.80 -10.46 -19.29
N GLU A 299 36.46 -10.67 -20.44
CA GLU A 299 35.80 -10.75 -21.76
C GLU A 299 34.91 -9.52 -22.09
N GLY A 300 35.17 -8.36 -21.48
CA GLY A 300 34.35 -7.16 -21.67
C GLY A 300 33.02 -7.16 -20.91
N VAL A 301 32.78 -8.14 -20.04
CA VAL A 301 31.61 -8.22 -19.16
C VAL A 301 31.93 -7.59 -17.82
N GLY A 302 31.12 -6.61 -17.40
CA GLY A 302 31.31 -5.97 -16.10
C GLY A 302 30.71 -6.77 -14.96
N LEU A 303 31.53 -7.13 -13.97
CA LEU A 303 31.10 -7.82 -12.76
C LEU A 303 31.73 -7.21 -11.51
N LEU A 304 30.98 -7.21 -10.41
CA LEU A 304 31.40 -6.69 -9.11
C LEU A 304 31.64 -7.84 -8.14
N ARG A 305 32.79 -7.85 -7.48
CA ARG A 305 33.15 -8.82 -6.41
C ARG A 305 33.52 -8.10 -5.13
N PHE A 306 33.24 -8.72 -3.99
CA PHE A 306 33.77 -8.27 -2.70
C PHE A 306 35.23 -8.73 -2.53
N PRO A 307 36.20 -7.81 -2.38
CA PRO A 307 37.56 -8.18 -2.00
C PRO A 307 37.62 -8.94 -0.66
N ALA A 308 36.67 -8.67 0.25
CA ALA A 308 36.55 -9.37 1.53
C ALA A 308 36.32 -10.89 1.38
N PHE A 309 35.87 -11.36 0.22
CA PHE A 309 35.67 -12.79 -0.06
C PHE A 309 36.83 -13.40 -0.84
N ASP A 310 37.85 -12.62 -1.26
CA ASP A 310 39.02 -13.14 -1.99
C ASP A 310 39.79 -14.21 -1.17
N SER A 311 39.70 -14.16 0.16
CA SER A 311 40.31 -15.14 1.07
C SER A 311 39.46 -16.39 1.31
N LEU A 312 38.29 -16.53 0.65
CA LEU A 312 37.38 -17.67 0.78
C LEU A 312 37.45 -18.53 -0.50
N PRO A 313 38.43 -19.43 -0.63
CA PRO A 313 38.61 -20.23 -1.84
C PRO A 313 37.45 -21.21 -2.11
N VAL A 314 36.55 -21.38 -1.15
CA VAL A 314 35.41 -22.30 -1.22
C VAL A 314 34.20 -21.73 -1.98
N VAL A 315 34.22 -20.45 -2.39
CA VAL A 315 33.07 -19.83 -3.06
C VAL A 315 33.45 -19.02 -4.29
N ASN A 316 32.57 -19.06 -5.30
CA ASN A 316 32.52 -18.10 -6.39
C ASN A 316 31.30 -17.19 -6.20
N HIS A 317 31.50 -15.88 -6.20
CA HIS A 317 30.44 -14.88 -6.03
C HIS A 317 30.58 -13.73 -7.01
N CYS A 318 29.47 -13.13 -7.42
CA CYS A 318 29.51 -11.85 -8.12
C CYS A 318 28.17 -11.13 -8.08
N PHE A 319 28.21 -9.85 -8.39
CA PHE A 319 27.05 -9.05 -8.74
C PHE A 319 27.20 -8.53 -10.17
N SER A 320 26.16 -8.69 -10.99
CA SER A 320 26.20 -8.29 -12.40
C SER A 320 26.09 -6.79 -12.58
N THR A 321 26.74 -6.26 -13.62
CA THR A 321 26.48 -4.90 -14.12
C THR A 321 25.60 -4.97 -15.36
N ARG A 322 25.24 -3.82 -15.94
CA ARG A 322 24.54 -3.76 -17.23
C ARG A 322 25.46 -3.76 -18.45
N VAL A 323 26.77 -3.97 -18.27
CA VAL A 323 27.81 -3.87 -19.31
C VAL A 323 28.18 -5.25 -19.87
N GLY A 324 28.31 -5.35 -21.21
CA GLY A 324 28.84 -6.52 -21.90
C GLY A 324 27.79 -7.52 -22.39
N GLY A 325 26.52 -7.14 -22.46
CA GLY A 325 25.45 -8.01 -22.99
C GLY A 325 24.98 -7.60 -24.40
N VAL A 326 23.89 -8.22 -24.85
CA VAL A 326 23.34 -8.06 -26.22
C VAL A 326 22.00 -7.32 -26.28
N SER A 327 21.37 -7.06 -25.14
CA SER A 327 20.08 -6.37 -25.06
C SER A 327 20.20 -4.90 -25.47
N LYS A 328 19.07 -4.28 -25.86
CA LYS A 328 19.02 -2.92 -26.42
C LYS A 328 18.03 -2.03 -25.66
N GLY A 329 18.13 -0.72 -25.86
CA GLY A 329 17.21 0.26 -25.29
C GLY A 329 17.20 0.23 -23.76
N GLU A 330 16.02 0.13 -23.15
CA GLU A 330 15.87 0.09 -21.69
C GLU A 330 16.52 -1.13 -21.01
N PHE A 331 16.79 -2.18 -21.79
CA PHE A 331 17.45 -3.40 -21.34
C PHE A 331 18.95 -3.40 -21.64
N ALA A 332 19.49 -2.34 -22.26
CA ALA A 332 20.89 -2.32 -22.67
C ALA A 332 21.84 -2.41 -21.45
N SER A 333 22.88 -3.24 -21.45
CA SER A 333 23.20 -4.30 -22.42
C SER A 333 23.05 -5.70 -21.84
N MET A 334 23.36 -5.88 -20.55
CA MET A 334 23.36 -7.18 -19.85
C MET A 334 22.09 -7.37 -19.02
N ASN A 335 20.93 -7.45 -19.67
CA ASN A 335 19.69 -7.76 -18.95
C ASN A 335 19.60 -9.26 -18.64
N LEU A 336 19.58 -9.60 -17.35
CA LEU A 336 19.40 -10.98 -16.86
C LEU A 336 17.97 -11.26 -16.37
N GLY A 337 17.05 -10.31 -16.50
CA GLY A 337 15.65 -10.46 -16.08
C GLY A 337 14.73 -10.91 -17.21
N THR A 338 13.91 -11.94 -16.93
CA THR A 338 12.83 -12.39 -17.82
C THR A 338 11.53 -11.58 -17.60
N ASN A 339 10.58 -11.70 -18.53
CA ASN A 339 9.22 -11.14 -18.42
C ASN A 339 9.12 -9.61 -18.31
N ARG A 340 10.11 -8.86 -18.83
CA ARG A 340 10.08 -7.39 -18.89
C ARG A 340 9.86 -6.79 -20.27
N GLY A 341 9.88 -7.61 -21.33
CA GLY A 341 9.68 -7.19 -22.72
C GLY A 341 10.90 -7.33 -23.62
N ASP A 342 12.08 -7.60 -23.04
CA ASP A 342 13.27 -8.01 -23.79
C ASP A 342 13.05 -9.40 -24.42
N PRO A 343 13.49 -9.65 -25.67
CA PRO A 343 13.45 -10.99 -26.27
C PRO A 343 14.16 -12.03 -25.40
N ASN A 344 13.54 -13.22 -25.27
CA ASN A 344 14.08 -14.29 -24.42
C ASN A 344 15.46 -14.77 -24.91
N GLU A 345 15.73 -14.66 -26.21
CA GLU A 345 17.02 -15.02 -26.82
C GLU A 345 18.14 -14.10 -26.33
N ASN A 346 17.86 -12.80 -26.18
CA ASN A 346 18.83 -11.84 -25.64
C ASN A 346 19.14 -12.16 -24.17
N VAL A 347 18.11 -12.42 -23.37
CA VAL A 347 18.27 -12.74 -21.94
C VAL A 347 19.05 -14.05 -21.78
N ALA A 348 18.72 -15.08 -22.56
CA ALA A 348 19.44 -16.34 -22.56
C ALA A 348 20.92 -16.17 -22.95
N GLU A 349 21.22 -15.37 -23.96
CA GLU A 349 22.60 -15.08 -24.35
C GLU A 349 23.35 -14.28 -23.28
N ASN A 350 22.71 -13.29 -22.68
CA ASN A 350 23.29 -12.53 -21.56
C ASN A 350 23.66 -13.46 -20.39
N PHE A 351 22.83 -14.45 -20.04
CA PHE A 351 23.18 -15.45 -19.04
C PHE A 351 24.44 -16.24 -19.42
N ARG A 352 24.55 -16.70 -20.68
CA ARG A 352 25.74 -17.44 -21.15
C ARG A 352 27.00 -16.59 -21.10
N LEU A 353 26.93 -15.35 -21.59
CA LEU A 353 28.04 -14.39 -21.56
C LEU A 353 28.48 -14.11 -20.13
N PHE A 354 27.52 -13.83 -19.25
CA PHE A 354 27.80 -13.52 -17.85
C PHE A 354 28.41 -14.71 -17.11
N CYS A 355 27.82 -15.90 -17.23
CA CYS A 355 28.32 -17.11 -16.58
C CYS A 355 29.74 -17.46 -17.03
N ARG A 356 30.03 -17.37 -18.33
CA ARG A 356 31.38 -17.62 -18.86
C ARG A 356 32.40 -16.65 -18.28
N ALA A 357 32.10 -15.35 -18.31
CA ALA A 357 33.00 -14.31 -17.80
C ALA A 357 33.18 -14.37 -16.27
N ALA A 358 32.15 -14.75 -15.53
CA ALA A 358 32.14 -14.81 -14.08
C ALA A 358 32.55 -16.18 -13.49
N GLY A 359 32.79 -17.19 -14.33
CA GLY A 359 33.23 -18.52 -13.92
C GLY A 359 32.13 -19.40 -13.30
N PHE A 360 30.88 -19.26 -13.76
CA PHE A 360 29.77 -20.14 -13.36
C PHE A 360 29.40 -21.09 -14.51
N GLU A 361 28.95 -22.30 -14.16
CA GLU A 361 28.28 -23.19 -15.11
C GLU A 361 26.85 -22.67 -15.35
N ALA A 362 26.49 -22.35 -16.59
CA ALA A 362 25.17 -21.79 -16.90
C ALA A 362 24.03 -22.73 -16.48
N GLU A 363 24.23 -24.03 -16.58
CA GLU A 363 23.27 -25.07 -16.23
C GLU A 363 23.17 -25.30 -14.70
N SER A 364 24.03 -24.68 -13.89
CA SER A 364 23.99 -24.80 -12.42
C SER A 364 23.06 -23.79 -11.75
N LEU A 365 22.58 -22.78 -12.48
CA LEU A 365 21.82 -21.65 -11.94
C LEU A 365 20.46 -22.07 -11.38
N VAL A 366 20.09 -21.53 -10.21
CA VAL A 366 18.78 -21.71 -9.57
C VAL A 366 18.28 -20.37 -9.06
N ALA A 367 17.04 -20.00 -9.41
CA ALA A 367 16.40 -18.77 -8.95
C ALA A 367 14.97 -19.02 -8.45
N GLY A 368 14.60 -18.32 -7.38
CA GLY A 368 13.26 -18.33 -6.80
C GLY A 368 12.24 -17.42 -7.51
N ALA A 369 10.95 -17.63 -7.22
CA ALA A 369 9.89 -16.70 -7.57
C ALA A 369 9.79 -15.55 -6.54
N GLN A 370 10.74 -14.62 -6.60
CA GLN A 370 10.82 -13.48 -5.68
C GLN A 370 9.57 -12.61 -5.74
N ASP A 371 8.92 -12.40 -4.60
CA ASP A 371 7.75 -11.54 -4.47
C ASP A 371 7.79 -10.62 -3.24
N HIS A 372 8.98 -10.44 -2.66
CA HIS A 372 9.31 -9.57 -1.52
C HIS A 372 8.83 -10.09 -0.16
N HIS A 373 8.70 -11.41 -0.01
CA HIS A 373 8.54 -12.08 1.28
C HIS A 373 9.91 -12.54 1.83
N VAL A 374 9.89 -13.37 2.88
CA VAL A 374 11.08 -13.90 3.57
C VAL A 374 11.22 -15.42 3.47
N ASN A 375 10.53 -16.03 2.51
CA ASN A 375 10.55 -17.48 2.32
C ASN A 375 11.88 -17.91 1.69
N ILE A 376 12.48 -18.96 2.25
CA ILE A 376 13.79 -19.47 1.84
C ILE A 376 13.68 -20.96 1.48
N ARG A 377 14.20 -21.32 0.30
CA ARG A 377 14.25 -22.71 -0.16
C ARG A 377 15.67 -23.26 -0.08
N GLN A 378 15.83 -24.45 0.49
CA GLN A 378 17.05 -25.23 0.34
C GLN A 378 17.02 -25.93 -1.02
N VAL A 379 18.10 -25.85 -1.79
CA VAL A 379 18.17 -26.37 -3.17
C VAL A 379 19.37 -27.27 -3.38
N GLY A 380 19.28 -28.21 -4.32
CA GLY A 380 20.35 -29.11 -4.72
C GLY A 380 20.43 -29.29 -6.24
N LEU A 381 21.09 -30.37 -6.67
CA LEU A 381 21.25 -30.70 -8.10
C LEU A 381 19.93 -30.82 -8.88
N PRO A 382 18.82 -31.38 -8.33
CA PRO A 382 17.56 -31.50 -9.06
C PRO A 382 16.91 -30.15 -9.44
N GLU A 383 17.21 -29.08 -8.68
CA GLU A 383 16.68 -27.74 -8.91
C GLU A 383 17.45 -26.93 -9.96
N ARG A 384 18.58 -27.46 -10.46
CA ARG A 384 19.39 -26.82 -11.50
C ARG A 384 18.55 -26.39 -12.71
N GLY A 385 18.75 -25.14 -13.13
CA GLY A 385 18.07 -24.46 -14.22
C GLY A 385 16.72 -23.83 -13.86
N ILE A 386 16.15 -24.09 -12.68
CA ILE A 386 14.85 -23.49 -12.28
C ILE A 386 14.96 -21.97 -12.21
N GLY A 387 14.00 -21.29 -12.84
CA GLY A 387 13.91 -19.83 -12.88
C GLY A 387 14.78 -19.15 -13.94
N ILE A 388 15.55 -19.93 -14.71
CA ILE A 388 16.37 -19.46 -15.84
C ILE A 388 16.03 -20.28 -17.10
N TRP A 389 16.37 -21.58 -17.10
CA TRP A 389 16.19 -22.51 -18.23
C TRP A 389 14.92 -23.35 -18.12
N ARG A 390 14.43 -23.51 -16.89
CA ARG A 390 13.20 -24.19 -16.53
C ARG A 390 12.27 -23.21 -15.85
N GLU A 391 10.97 -23.44 -15.96
CA GLU A 391 9.98 -22.63 -15.26
C GLU A 391 10.14 -22.72 -13.74
N LYS A 392 9.67 -21.69 -13.04
CA LYS A 392 9.61 -21.67 -11.58
C LYS A 392 8.55 -22.67 -11.13
N ASP A 393 8.94 -23.56 -10.23
CA ASP A 393 8.12 -24.65 -9.69
C ASP A 393 7.47 -24.30 -8.33
N MET A 394 7.89 -23.20 -7.72
CA MET A 394 7.34 -22.67 -6.46
C MET A 394 7.14 -21.16 -6.56
N GLU A 395 6.06 -20.68 -5.95
CA GLU A 395 5.78 -19.26 -5.77
C GLU A 395 6.43 -18.73 -4.48
N SER A 396 6.63 -17.41 -4.41
CA SER A 396 7.07 -16.70 -3.21
C SER A 396 8.33 -17.28 -2.56
N ILE A 397 9.45 -17.30 -3.30
CA ILE A 397 10.77 -17.68 -2.78
C ILE A 397 11.73 -16.53 -3.01
N ASP A 398 12.14 -15.87 -1.91
CA ASP A 398 13.02 -14.70 -1.92
C ASP A 398 14.43 -15.01 -1.42
N GLY A 399 14.68 -16.20 -0.87
CA GLY A 399 16.04 -16.66 -0.55
C GLY A 399 16.27 -18.11 -0.92
N LEU A 400 17.53 -18.45 -1.15
CA LEU A 400 17.99 -19.80 -1.43
C LEU A 400 19.18 -20.15 -0.54
N CYS A 401 19.32 -21.41 -0.16
CA CYS A 401 20.51 -21.91 0.52
C CYS A 401 20.89 -23.33 0.06
N THR A 402 22.17 -23.68 0.15
CA THR A 402 22.68 -25.00 -0.23
C THR A 402 24.06 -25.27 0.38
N ASP A 403 24.35 -26.55 0.60
CA ASP A 403 25.66 -27.12 0.94
C ASP A 403 26.19 -28.01 -0.20
N VAL A 404 25.57 -27.94 -1.39
CA VAL A 404 25.86 -28.80 -2.53
C VAL A 404 26.67 -28.04 -3.60
N PRO A 405 27.93 -28.43 -3.88
CA PRO A 405 28.69 -27.90 -5.00
C PRO A 405 28.02 -28.16 -6.35
N GLY A 406 28.29 -27.29 -7.33
CA GLY A 406 27.65 -27.36 -8.66
C GLY A 406 26.20 -26.86 -8.68
N VAL A 407 25.77 -26.15 -7.64
CA VAL A 407 24.51 -25.40 -7.59
C VAL A 407 24.83 -23.92 -7.38
N THR A 408 24.41 -23.08 -8.32
CA THR A 408 24.63 -21.63 -8.25
C THR A 408 23.33 -20.93 -7.86
N LEU A 409 23.33 -20.27 -6.71
CA LEU A 409 22.20 -19.47 -6.23
C LEU A 409 22.13 -18.16 -7.00
N VAL A 410 20.94 -17.79 -7.49
CA VAL A 410 20.70 -16.55 -8.24
C VAL A 410 19.59 -15.72 -7.59
N ILE A 411 19.87 -14.45 -7.33
CA ILE A 411 18.89 -13.46 -6.87
C ILE A 411 18.83 -12.29 -7.85
N TYR A 412 17.64 -12.01 -8.37
CA TYR A 412 17.38 -10.86 -9.24
C TYR A 412 17.21 -9.59 -8.43
N THR A 413 17.78 -8.48 -8.89
CA THR A 413 17.52 -7.17 -8.28
C THR A 413 17.71 -6.00 -9.26
N ALA A 414 16.99 -4.92 -8.98
CA ALA A 414 17.45 -3.57 -9.26
C ALA A 414 16.89 -2.67 -8.16
N ASP A 415 17.78 -2.17 -7.31
CA ASP A 415 17.56 -1.42 -6.06
C ASP A 415 17.35 -2.25 -4.79
N CYS A 416 16.74 -3.44 -4.83
CA CYS A 416 16.57 -4.26 -3.63
C CYS A 416 17.89 -4.90 -3.20
N VAL A 417 18.06 -5.17 -1.90
CA VAL A 417 19.33 -5.60 -1.32
C VAL A 417 19.57 -7.10 -1.55
N PRO A 418 20.61 -7.51 -2.29
CA PRO A 418 21.06 -8.90 -2.26
C PRO A 418 21.96 -9.14 -1.03
N LEU A 419 21.69 -10.20 -0.29
CA LEU A 419 22.41 -10.58 0.92
C LEU A 419 23.13 -11.92 0.69
N TYR A 420 24.44 -11.93 0.88
CA TYR A 420 25.30 -13.10 0.71
C TYR A 420 25.67 -13.67 2.08
N PHE A 421 25.66 -14.99 2.20
CA PHE A 421 25.99 -15.71 3.42
C PHE A 421 26.89 -16.90 3.07
N VAL A 422 28.01 -17.02 3.77
CA VAL A 422 28.99 -18.09 3.57
C VAL A 422 29.35 -18.68 4.93
N ASP A 423 29.04 -19.95 5.10
CA ASP A 423 29.49 -20.77 6.21
C ASP A 423 30.72 -21.57 5.76
N PRO A 424 31.94 -21.12 6.14
CA PRO A 424 33.16 -21.79 5.73
C PRO A 424 33.39 -23.13 6.44
N GLU A 425 32.72 -23.41 7.58
CA GLU A 425 32.93 -24.65 8.33
C GLU A 425 32.10 -25.81 7.78
N HIS A 426 30.83 -25.53 7.46
CA HIS A 426 29.91 -26.54 6.92
C HIS A 426 29.85 -26.54 5.39
N HIS A 427 30.64 -25.68 4.73
CA HIS A 427 30.61 -25.46 3.28
C HIS A 427 29.19 -25.20 2.76
N ALA A 428 28.47 -24.31 3.45
CA ALA A 428 27.10 -23.95 3.09
C ALA A 428 27.03 -22.47 2.70
N ILE A 429 26.14 -22.15 1.78
CA ILE A 429 25.90 -20.80 1.30
C ILE A 429 24.42 -20.45 1.34
N GLY A 430 24.16 -19.15 1.49
CA GLY A 430 22.84 -18.55 1.39
C GLY A 430 22.88 -17.30 0.54
N LEU A 431 21.85 -17.10 -0.26
CA LEU A 431 21.66 -15.87 -1.05
C LEU A 431 20.21 -15.42 -0.96
N ALA A 432 19.98 -14.20 -0.49
CA ALA A 432 18.63 -13.68 -0.25
C ALA A 432 18.37 -12.33 -0.93
N HIS A 433 17.13 -12.12 -1.32
CA HIS A 433 16.57 -10.87 -1.78
C HIS A 433 15.85 -10.16 -0.64
N ALA A 434 16.34 -8.98 -0.27
CA ALA A 434 15.72 -8.12 0.72
C ALA A 434 15.32 -6.79 0.07
N GLY A 435 14.14 -6.76 -0.56
CA GLY A 435 13.43 -5.50 -0.81
C GLY A 435 13.01 -4.83 0.51
N TRP A 436 12.34 -3.69 0.45
CA TRP A 436 11.95 -2.99 1.70
C TRP A 436 11.04 -3.83 2.60
N ARG A 437 10.12 -4.64 2.03
CA ARG A 437 9.26 -5.56 2.80
C ARG A 437 10.06 -6.68 3.45
N GLY A 438 10.91 -7.36 2.68
CA GLY A 438 11.78 -8.41 3.21
C GLY A 438 12.76 -7.88 4.25
N THR A 439 13.28 -6.65 4.06
CA THR A 439 14.14 -5.99 5.04
C THR A 439 13.38 -5.71 6.32
N ALA A 440 12.21 -5.06 6.26
CA ALA A 440 11.38 -4.77 7.44
C ALA A 440 10.94 -6.06 8.17
N ALA A 441 10.75 -7.15 7.45
CA ALA A 441 10.43 -8.48 7.98
C ALA A 441 11.66 -9.27 8.47
N GLY A 442 12.87 -8.71 8.41
CA GLY A 442 14.07 -9.32 8.97
C GLY A 442 14.71 -10.43 8.12
N MET A 443 14.60 -10.39 6.78
CA MET A 443 15.16 -11.39 5.85
C MET A 443 16.60 -11.81 6.20
N ALA A 444 17.46 -10.87 6.57
CA ALA A 444 18.85 -11.16 6.91
C ALA A 444 18.98 -12.12 8.11
N LYS A 445 18.16 -11.90 9.15
CA LYS A 445 18.08 -12.75 10.33
C LYS A 445 17.44 -14.10 9.99
N VAL A 446 16.35 -14.08 9.23
CA VAL A 446 15.64 -15.30 8.79
C VAL A 446 16.57 -16.23 8.00
N MET A 447 17.46 -15.70 7.14
CA MET A 447 18.45 -16.52 6.42
C MET A 447 19.50 -17.12 7.35
N ALA A 448 20.06 -16.35 8.29
CA ALA A 448 21.02 -16.88 9.26
C ALA A 448 20.41 -18.01 10.10
N GLU A 449 19.18 -17.84 10.59
CA GLU A 449 18.43 -18.87 11.32
C GLU A 449 18.14 -20.10 10.44
N ARG A 450 17.80 -19.88 9.16
CA ARG A 450 17.55 -20.97 8.21
C ARG A 450 18.80 -21.79 7.94
N MET A 451 19.96 -21.14 7.76
CA MET A 451 21.23 -21.84 7.58
C MET A 451 21.63 -22.60 8.85
N GLN A 452 21.44 -22.02 10.03
CA GLN A 452 21.65 -22.71 11.30
C GLN A 452 20.79 -23.98 11.40
N ALA A 453 19.50 -23.88 11.08
CA ALA A 453 18.58 -25.01 11.12
C ALA A 453 18.87 -26.09 10.06
N ALA A 454 19.33 -25.70 8.88
CA ALA A 454 19.57 -26.62 7.76
C ALA A 454 20.94 -27.30 7.82
N PHE A 455 21.98 -26.58 8.25
CA PHE A 455 23.39 -27.02 8.12
C PHE A 455 24.16 -27.02 9.45
N GLY A 456 23.57 -26.52 10.54
CA GLY A 456 24.28 -26.35 11.81
C GLY A 456 25.17 -25.11 11.87
N THR A 457 25.00 -24.16 10.93
CA THR A 457 25.75 -22.91 10.87
C THR A 457 25.77 -22.17 12.22
N ASP A 458 26.97 -21.81 12.69
CA ASP A 458 27.16 -20.90 13.82
C ASP A 458 27.17 -19.45 13.29
N PRO A 459 26.18 -18.60 13.62
CA PRO A 459 26.14 -17.21 13.17
C PRO A 459 27.42 -16.43 13.47
N ARG A 460 28.13 -16.76 14.55
CA ARG A 460 29.37 -16.07 14.95
C ARG A 460 30.53 -16.30 13.98
N LYS A 461 30.44 -17.35 13.14
CA LYS A 461 31.45 -17.72 12.13
C LYS A 461 30.96 -17.48 10.71
N LEU A 462 29.67 -17.14 10.56
CA LEU A 462 29.06 -16.80 9.28
C LEU A 462 29.71 -15.54 8.72
N ILE A 463 30.13 -15.60 7.46
CA ILE A 463 30.66 -14.46 6.72
C ILE A 463 29.56 -13.95 5.79
N THR A 464 29.29 -12.65 5.85
CA THR A 464 28.15 -12.06 5.15
C THR A 464 28.54 -10.81 4.37
N ALA A 465 27.81 -10.57 3.29
CA ALA A 465 27.95 -9.33 2.55
C ALA A 465 26.59 -8.75 2.10
N ILE A 466 26.50 -7.43 2.11
CA ILE A 466 25.35 -6.64 1.67
C ILE A 466 25.72 -6.03 0.32
N GLY A 467 25.07 -6.49 -0.76
CA GLY A 467 25.47 -6.12 -2.12
C GLY A 467 24.80 -4.87 -2.68
N PRO A 468 25.17 -4.50 -3.93
CA PRO A 468 24.72 -3.27 -4.58
C PRO A 468 23.19 -3.15 -4.59
N SER A 469 22.70 -2.01 -4.13
CA SER A 469 21.27 -1.71 -3.97
C SER A 469 21.07 -0.20 -3.79
N ILE A 470 19.84 0.28 -3.60
CA ILE A 470 19.62 1.73 -3.45
C ILE A 470 20.11 2.21 -2.07
N CYS A 471 20.88 3.31 -2.04
CA CYS A 471 21.39 3.86 -0.78
C CYS A 471 20.35 4.72 -0.06
N LYS A 472 20.59 5.02 1.23
CA LYS A 472 19.74 5.87 2.08
C LYS A 472 19.37 7.20 1.41
N ALA A 473 20.35 7.91 0.87
CA ALA A 473 20.14 9.22 0.23
C ALA A 473 19.22 9.16 -1.00
N CYS A 474 19.10 8.00 -1.66
CA CYS A 474 18.26 7.82 -2.85
C CYS A 474 16.91 7.14 -2.54
N PHE A 475 16.79 6.46 -1.38
CA PHE A 475 15.60 5.70 -1.02
C PHE A 475 14.62 6.51 -0.17
N GLU A 476 13.99 7.48 -0.84
CA GLU A 476 12.85 8.21 -0.31
C GLU A 476 11.60 7.33 -0.24
N VAL A 477 10.89 7.41 0.88
CA VAL A 477 9.64 6.70 1.13
C VAL A 477 8.59 7.60 1.78
N ASP A 478 7.33 7.21 1.63
CA ASP A 478 6.21 7.85 2.31
C ASP A 478 6.02 7.25 3.72
N GLU A 479 5.27 7.96 4.56
CA GLU A 479 5.00 7.60 5.96
C GLU A 479 4.57 6.13 6.17
N PRO A 480 3.68 5.52 5.36
CA PRO A 480 3.29 4.12 5.60
C PRO A 480 4.43 3.12 5.47
N VAL A 481 5.42 3.39 4.61
CA VAL A 481 6.60 2.53 4.49
C VAL A 481 7.56 2.81 5.64
N ALA A 482 7.80 4.09 5.96
CA ALA A 482 8.66 4.47 7.08
C ALA A 482 8.14 3.91 8.42
N ALA A 483 6.83 3.91 8.63
CA ALA A 483 6.19 3.39 9.83
C ALA A 483 6.50 1.91 10.08
N GLU A 484 6.71 1.10 9.04
CA GLU A 484 7.13 -0.30 9.21
C GLU A 484 8.56 -0.42 9.78
N PHE A 485 9.45 0.51 9.41
CA PHE A 485 10.82 0.54 9.92
C PHE A 485 10.92 1.21 11.30
N LEU A 486 10.08 2.21 11.58
CA LEU A 486 10.05 2.91 12.87
C LEU A 486 9.60 2.00 14.04
N LYS A 487 8.96 0.87 13.74
CA LYS A 487 8.58 -0.17 14.72
C LYS A 487 9.76 -1.05 15.15
N LEU A 488 10.87 -1.02 14.42
CA LEU A 488 12.02 -1.89 14.65
C LEU A 488 12.96 -1.31 15.70
N GLU A 489 13.73 -2.18 16.36
CA GLU A 489 14.79 -1.75 17.27
C GLU A 489 15.88 -0.96 16.54
N ASN A 490 16.42 0.08 17.20
CA ASN A 490 17.44 0.98 16.67
C ASN A 490 17.01 1.71 15.37
N ALA A 491 15.71 1.98 15.19
CA ALA A 491 15.18 2.64 14.01
C ALA A 491 15.89 3.97 13.68
N GLU A 492 16.37 4.69 14.69
CA GLU A 492 17.13 5.93 14.54
C GLU A 492 18.44 5.77 13.73
N LYS A 493 19.00 4.55 13.65
CA LYS A 493 20.21 4.28 12.86
C LYS A 493 19.93 4.24 11.36
N PHE A 494 18.75 3.77 10.96
CA PHE A 494 18.42 3.52 9.56
C PHE A 494 17.22 4.33 9.04
N VAL A 495 16.47 5.05 9.87
CA VAL A 495 15.39 5.94 9.42
C VAL A 495 15.78 7.39 9.68
N SER A 496 15.77 8.21 8.63
CA SER A 496 15.81 9.66 8.75
C SER A 496 14.39 10.21 8.65
N LEU A 497 14.01 11.00 9.66
CA LEU A 497 12.71 11.68 9.71
C LEU A 497 12.69 12.88 8.77
N PRO A 498 11.50 13.27 8.26
CA PRO A 498 11.32 14.50 7.51
C PRO A 498 11.80 15.72 8.31
N THR A 499 12.35 16.70 7.60
CA THR A 499 12.77 18.02 8.10
C THR A 499 12.12 19.12 7.27
N GLU A 500 12.25 20.38 7.68
CA GLU A 500 11.80 21.51 6.84
C GLU A 500 12.48 21.55 5.47
N ALA A 501 13.74 21.10 5.40
CA ALA A 501 14.52 21.05 4.16
C ALA A 501 14.21 19.82 3.29
N ASP A 502 13.72 18.74 3.90
CA ASP A 502 13.41 17.48 3.23
C ASP A 502 12.15 16.84 3.80
N VAL A 503 11.05 16.94 3.06
CA VAL A 503 9.73 16.49 3.51
C VAL A 503 9.52 14.98 3.42
N LYS A 504 10.55 14.20 3.03
CA LYS A 504 10.45 12.74 2.88
C LYS A 504 11.19 11.99 3.98
N TYR A 505 10.74 10.76 4.21
CA TYR A 505 11.50 9.80 5.01
C TYR A 505 12.56 9.14 4.14
N HIS A 506 13.72 8.88 4.72
CA HIS A 506 14.78 8.09 4.08
C HIS A 506 15.06 6.83 4.90
N VAL A 507 15.11 5.68 4.24
CA VAL A 507 15.40 4.39 4.88
C VAL A 507 16.70 3.84 4.36
N ASP A 508 17.61 3.53 5.28
CA ASP A 508 18.86 2.82 5.01
C ASP A 508 18.63 1.32 5.08
N LEU A 509 18.39 0.71 3.91
CA LEU A 509 18.20 -0.72 3.82
C LEU A 509 19.49 -1.50 4.15
N TRP A 510 20.67 -0.91 3.94
CA TRP A 510 21.94 -1.56 4.26
C TRP A 510 22.12 -1.64 5.76
N GLU A 511 21.94 -0.52 6.47
CA GLU A 511 22.08 -0.48 7.92
C GLU A 511 20.99 -1.30 8.61
N CYS A 512 19.75 -1.28 8.12
CA CYS A 512 18.69 -2.12 8.68
C CYS A 512 19.02 -3.62 8.58
N ASN A 513 19.46 -4.10 7.40
CA ASN A 513 19.90 -5.50 7.27
C ASN A 513 21.13 -5.81 8.11
N ARG A 514 22.07 -4.86 8.26
CA ARG A 514 23.23 -5.00 9.14
C ARG A 514 22.82 -5.16 10.60
N GLN A 515 21.86 -4.38 11.09
CA GLN A 515 21.32 -4.54 12.46
C GLN A 515 20.68 -5.92 12.64
N PHE A 516 19.94 -6.43 11.66
CA PHE A 516 19.39 -7.80 11.71
C PHE A 516 20.47 -8.89 11.73
N LEU A 517 21.57 -8.72 10.99
CA LEU A 517 22.71 -9.65 11.04
C LEU A 517 23.38 -9.67 12.42
N LEU A 518 23.59 -8.49 13.02
CA LEU A 518 24.14 -8.38 14.38
C LEU A 518 23.21 -9.04 15.41
N GLN A 519 21.89 -8.82 15.29
CA GLN A 519 20.88 -9.47 16.14
C GLN A 519 20.83 -10.99 15.97
N ALA A 520 21.18 -11.51 14.78
CA ALA A 520 21.30 -12.94 14.53
C ALA A 520 22.59 -13.54 15.13
N GLY A 521 23.49 -12.72 15.66
CA GLY A 521 24.76 -13.14 16.25
C GLY A 521 25.95 -13.15 15.28
N VAL A 522 25.79 -12.61 14.07
CA VAL A 522 26.91 -12.41 13.14
C VAL A 522 27.84 -11.36 13.70
N ARG A 523 29.15 -11.65 13.70
CA ARG A 523 30.16 -10.72 14.20
C ARG A 523 30.32 -9.54 13.26
N GLU A 524 30.56 -8.36 13.82
CA GLU A 524 30.67 -7.12 13.07
C GLU A 524 31.77 -7.17 12.00
N GLU A 525 32.93 -7.77 12.32
CA GLU A 525 34.04 -7.97 11.40
C GLU A 525 33.72 -8.91 10.22
N ASN A 526 32.67 -9.71 10.33
CA ASN A 526 32.23 -10.65 9.30
C ASN A 526 31.10 -10.07 8.41
N ILE A 527 30.72 -8.80 8.60
CA ILE A 527 29.68 -8.14 7.80
C ILE A 527 30.32 -7.10 6.88
N THR A 528 30.33 -7.38 5.58
CA THR A 528 30.83 -6.43 4.57
C THR A 528 29.68 -5.71 3.87
N VAL A 529 29.69 -4.36 3.85
CA VAL A 529 28.74 -3.57 3.06
C VAL A 529 29.41 -3.12 1.77
N GLY A 530 28.86 -3.47 0.61
CA GLY A 530 29.45 -3.15 -0.69
C GLY A 530 29.48 -1.65 -0.99
N GLY A 531 28.52 -0.88 -0.49
CA GLY A 531 28.52 0.58 -0.60
C GLY A 531 28.32 1.11 -2.03
N VAL A 532 27.70 0.32 -2.92
CA VAL A 532 27.46 0.70 -4.31
C VAL A 532 25.97 0.98 -4.51
N CYS A 533 25.62 2.24 -4.79
CA CYS A 533 24.24 2.65 -5.01
C CYS A 533 23.81 2.39 -6.45
N THR A 534 22.80 1.55 -6.67
CA THR A 534 22.24 1.27 -8.01
C THR A 534 21.69 2.51 -8.70
N MET A 535 21.11 3.45 -7.94
CA MET A 535 20.55 4.68 -8.49
C MET A 535 21.61 5.72 -8.84
N CYS A 536 22.72 5.79 -8.09
CA CYS A 536 23.85 6.68 -8.40
C CYS A 536 24.65 6.13 -9.58
N GLU A 537 24.91 4.82 -9.59
CA GLU A 537 25.66 4.11 -10.64
C GLU A 537 24.72 3.55 -11.72
N SER A 538 23.64 4.27 -12.06
CA SER A 538 22.60 3.75 -12.96
C SER A 538 23.05 3.59 -14.42
N ASP A 539 24.18 4.20 -14.76
CA ASP A 539 24.92 4.05 -16.01
C ASP A 539 25.78 2.77 -16.03
N LEU A 540 26.02 2.14 -14.87
CA LEU A 540 26.74 0.86 -14.73
C LEU A 540 25.83 -0.28 -14.28
N ILE A 541 24.79 -0.01 -13.49
CA ILE A 541 23.94 -1.02 -12.85
C ILE A 541 22.48 -0.64 -13.09
N PHE A 542 21.59 -1.60 -13.35
CA PHE A 542 20.17 -1.26 -13.49
C PHE A 542 19.60 -0.73 -12.16
N SER A 543 18.77 0.32 -12.23
CA SER A 543 17.99 0.85 -11.09
C SER A 543 16.52 1.02 -11.48
N HIS A 544 15.63 0.45 -10.68
CA HIS A 544 14.18 0.58 -10.87
C HIS A 544 13.71 2.01 -10.57
N ARG A 545 14.27 2.65 -9.54
CA ARG A 545 13.92 3.99 -9.09
C ARG A 545 14.39 5.03 -10.11
N ARG A 546 15.64 4.95 -10.59
CA ARG A 546 16.18 5.89 -11.59
C ARG A 546 15.31 5.90 -12.85
N THR A 547 15.03 4.71 -13.39
CA THR A 547 14.33 4.58 -14.66
C THR A 547 12.83 4.36 -14.49
N ARG A 548 12.27 4.60 -13.30
CA ARG A 548 10.82 4.47 -13.02
C ARG A 548 10.21 3.13 -13.49
N GLY A 549 11.00 2.07 -13.46
CA GLY A 549 10.62 0.72 -13.89
C GLY A 549 11.06 0.28 -15.27
N HIS A 550 11.59 1.19 -16.09
CA HIS A 550 12.08 0.93 -17.44
C HIS A 550 13.52 0.43 -17.44
N ARG A 551 13.71 -0.85 -17.11
CA ARG A 551 15.03 -1.43 -16.88
C ARG A 551 15.08 -2.93 -17.08
N GLY A 552 16.28 -3.44 -17.41
CA GLY A 552 16.65 -4.85 -17.26
C GLY A 552 16.88 -5.26 -15.81
N SER A 553 17.30 -6.48 -15.50
CA SER A 553 17.62 -6.90 -14.13
C SER A 553 19.10 -7.22 -13.98
N ASN A 554 19.64 -6.81 -12.82
CA ASN A 554 20.91 -7.34 -12.35
C ASN A 554 20.65 -8.67 -11.62
N CYS A 555 21.72 -9.43 -11.43
CA CYS A 555 21.75 -10.63 -10.61
C CYS A 555 22.89 -10.58 -9.59
N ALA A 556 22.61 -11.08 -8.40
CA ALA A 556 23.62 -11.62 -7.50
C ALA A 556 23.75 -13.13 -7.75
N MET A 557 24.98 -13.65 -7.78
CA MET A 557 25.26 -15.08 -7.89
C MET A 557 26.24 -15.53 -6.82
N LEU A 558 26.00 -16.72 -6.26
CA LEU A 558 26.86 -17.36 -5.26
C LEU A 558 26.85 -18.88 -5.45
N ALA A 559 28.03 -19.50 -5.51
CA ALA A 559 28.20 -20.93 -5.65
C ALA A 559 29.37 -21.41 -4.79
N LEU A 560 29.31 -22.67 -4.37
CA LEU A 560 30.46 -23.38 -3.80
C LEU A 560 31.40 -23.83 -4.93
N GLN A 561 32.71 -23.75 -4.71
CA GLN A 561 33.74 -24.25 -5.64
C GLN A 561 34.08 -25.72 -5.42
#